data_AF-A0A917HG44-F1
#
_entry.id   AF-A0A917HG44-F1
#
_cell.length_a   1.000
_cell.length_b   1.000
_cell.length_c   1.000
_cell.angle_alpha   90.00
_cell.angle_beta   90.00
_cell.angle_gamma   90.00
#
_symmetry.space_group_name_H-M   'P 1'
#
loop_
_entity.id
_entity.type
_entity.pdbx_description
1 polymer ?
#
loop_
_entity_poly.entity_id
_entity_poly.type
_entity_poly.pdbx_seq_one_letter_code
_entity_poly.pdbx_strand_id
1 'polypeptide(L)' 'MWKDAYLNICLDLESFNGKANWIIPVPSTFMIEETGEIRFRYVSPNFMSRLEPYDVLSALRNL' A
#
# COMPACT_ATOMS: atom_id res chain seq x y z
N MET A 1 4.36 -21.78 8.41
CA MET A 1 4.04 -20.99 9.63
C MET A 1 3.42 -19.62 9.35
N TRP A 2 3.77 -18.87 8.28
CA TRP A 2 2.98 -17.70 7.82
C TRP A 2 2.27 -17.94 6.48
N LYS A 3 2.92 -18.61 5.53
CA LYS A 3 2.35 -19.02 4.22
C LYS A 3 0.99 -19.72 4.36
N ASP A 4 0.92 -20.70 5.26
CA ASP A 4 -0.29 -21.49 5.50
C ASP A 4 -1.44 -20.63 6.06
N ALA A 5 -1.14 -19.64 6.91
CA ALA A 5 -2.15 -18.75 7.48
C ALA A 5 -2.79 -17.85 6.41
N TYR A 6 -2.01 -17.35 5.45
CA TYR A 6 -2.49 -16.55 4.33
C TYR A 6 -3.27 -17.39 3.30
N LEU A 7 -2.80 -18.62 2.99
CA LEU A 7 -3.53 -19.54 2.11
C LEU A 7 -4.88 -19.95 2.72
N ASN A 8 -4.93 -20.17 4.03
CA ASN A 8 -6.17 -20.52 4.74
C ASN A 8 -7.23 -19.40 4.73
N ILE A 9 -6.85 -18.15 4.41
CA ILE A 9 -7.77 -17.03 4.20
C ILE A 9 -7.87 -16.63 2.71
N CYS A 10 -7.51 -17.53 1.79
CA CYS A 10 -7.55 -17.34 0.34
C CYS A 10 -6.66 -16.20 -0.19
N LEU A 11 -5.60 -15.84 0.54
CA LEU A 11 -4.59 -14.87 0.10
C LEU A 11 -3.35 -15.60 -0.42
N ASP A 12 -3.42 -16.06 -1.67
CA ASP A 12 -2.26 -16.62 -2.39
C ASP A 12 -1.40 -15.50 -2.97
N LEU A 13 -0.45 -15.02 -2.17
CA LEU A 13 0.44 -13.93 -2.54
C LEU A 13 1.35 -14.27 -3.73
N GLU A 14 1.70 -15.54 -3.95
CA GLU A 14 2.53 -15.93 -5.10
C GLU A 14 1.74 -15.76 -6.40
N SER A 15 0.47 -16.16 -6.39
CA SER A 15 -0.45 -15.95 -7.52
C SER A 15 -0.66 -14.46 -7.80
N PHE A 16 -0.93 -13.65 -6.77
CA PHE A 16 -1.17 -12.21 -6.95
C PHE A 16 0.08 -11.43 -7.40
N ASN A 17 1.26 -11.79 -6.89
CA ASN A 17 2.50 -11.09 -7.20
C ASN A 17 3.18 -11.57 -8.49
N GLY A 18 2.72 -12.69 -9.08
CA GLY A 18 3.30 -13.28 -10.28
C GLY A 18 4.75 -13.77 -10.11
N LYS A 19 5.20 -13.97 -8.86
CA LYS A 19 6.54 -14.43 -8.49
C LYS A 19 6.45 -15.29 -7.23
N ALA A 20 7.35 -16.26 -7.09
CA ALA A 20 7.44 -17.14 -5.91
C ALA A 20 7.92 -16.41 -4.62
N ASN A 21 7.85 -15.09 -4.61
CA ASN A 21 8.42 -14.24 -3.59
C ASN A 21 7.26 -13.76 -2.70
N TRP A 22 7.26 -14.16 -1.43
CA TRP A 22 6.29 -13.75 -0.41
C TRP A 22 6.52 -12.29 0.04
N ILE A 23 6.48 -11.37 -0.91
CA ILE A 23 6.67 -9.94 -0.67
C ILE A 23 5.30 -9.31 -0.52
N ILE A 24 5.10 -8.60 0.58
CA ILE A 24 3.91 -7.78 0.78
C ILE A 24 4.26 -6.36 0.30
N PRO A 25 3.48 -5.76 -0.61
CA PRO A 25 3.73 -4.38 -1.02
C PRO A 25 3.55 -3.46 0.20
N VAL A 26 4.48 -2.52 0.36
CA VAL A 26 4.41 -1.50 1.41
C VAL A 26 3.22 -0.59 1.13
N PRO A 27 2.20 -0.51 2.01
CA PRO A 27 1.10 0.42 1.85
C PRO A 27 1.60 1.85 1.68
N SER A 28 1.13 2.48 0.62
CA SER A 28 1.56 3.83 0.26
C SER A 28 0.40 4.61 -0.34
N THR A 29 0.39 5.93 -0.10
CA THR A 29 -0.55 6.87 -0.71
C THR A 29 0.24 8.01 -1.32
N PHE A 30 0.00 8.30 -2.58
CA PHE A 30 0.66 9.37 -3.33
C PHE A 30 -0.38 10.30 -3.94
N MET A 31 -0.07 11.59 -3.99
CA MET A 31 -0.78 12.54 -4.83
C MET A 31 0.18 13.01 -5.91
N ILE A 32 -0.25 12.86 -7.16
CA ILE A 32 0.57 13.07 -8.35
C ILE A 32 -0.08 14.18 -9.15
N GLU A 33 0.70 15.19 -9.51
CA GLU A 33 0.26 16.28 -10.39
C GLU A 33 0.21 15.80 -11.85
N GLU A 34 -0.47 16.54 -12.73
CA GLU A 34 -0.56 16.25 -14.17
C GLU A 34 0.79 16.14 -14.86
N THR A 35 1.81 16.83 -14.36
CA THR A 35 3.20 16.78 -14.84
C THR A 35 3.90 15.45 -14.49
N GLY A 36 3.29 14.63 -13.62
CA GLY A 36 3.87 13.41 -13.08
C GLY A 36 4.68 13.62 -11.80
N GLU A 37 4.74 14.83 -11.25
CA GLU A 37 5.45 15.10 -9.99
C GLU A 37 4.64 14.62 -8.78
N ILE A 38 5.32 13.99 -7.81
CA ILE A 38 4.73 13.59 -6.54
C ILE A 38 4.67 14.81 -5.62
N ARG A 39 3.46 15.31 -5.36
CA ARG A 39 3.22 16.47 -4.49
C ARG A 39 3.00 16.08 -3.02
N PHE A 40 2.61 14.83 -2.77
CA PHE A 40 2.47 14.27 -1.43
C PHE A 40 2.81 12.78 -1.43
N ARG A 41 3.40 12.30 -0.33
CA ARG A 41 3.63 10.87 -0.08
C ARG A 41 3.37 10.49 1.37
N TYR A 42 2.74 9.34 1.55
CA TYR A 42 2.71 8.58 2.79
C TYR A 42 3.17 7.16 2.49
N VAL A 43 4.13 6.66 3.27
CA VAL A 43 4.70 5.30 3.13
C VAL A 43 4.84 4.72 4.53
N SER A 44 4.25 3.55 4.76
CA SER A 44 4.30 2.89 6.07
C SER A 44 4.75 1.44 5.93
N PRO A 45 5.87 1.02 6.57
CA PRO A 45 6.30 -0.37 6.55
C PRO A 45 5.38 -1.28 7.39
N ASN A 46 4.54 -0.69 8.25
CA ASN A 46 3.51 -1.44 8.97
C ASN A 46 2.33 -1.70 8.01
N PHE A 47 2.25 -2.93 7.49
CA PHE A 47 1.22 -3.30 6.52
C PHE A 47 -0.22 -3.24 7.05
N MET A 48 -0.39 -3.14 8.38
CA MET A 48 -1.68 -2.97 9.05
C MET A 48 -2.10 -1.50 9.18
N SER A 49 -1.23 -0.56 8.80
CA SER A 49 -1.47 0.87 8.91
C SER A 49 -1.68 1.46 7.51
N ARG A 50 -2.75 2.26 7.36
CA ARG A 50 -3.01 3.06 6.16
C ARG A 50 -3.16 4.51 6.55
N LEU A 51 -2.96 5.41 5.58
CA LEU A 51 -3.29 6.82 5.77
C LEU A 51 -4.80 6.95 5.95
N GLU A 52 -5.24 7.70 6.96
CA GLU A 52 -6.65 7.93 7.19
C GLU A 52 -7.25 8.80 6.08
N PRO A 53 -8.49 8.53 5.61
CA PRO A 53 -9.11 9.31 4.54
C PRO A 53 -9.17 10.82 4.82
N TYR A 54 -9.34 11.20 6.09
CA TYR A 54 -9.34 12.60 6.48
C TYR A 54 -7.98 13.28 6.28
N ASP A 55 -6.88 12.56 6.54
CA ASP A 55 -5.52 13.07 6.33
C ASP A 55 -5.23 13.23 4.84
N VAL A 56 -5.77 12.37 3.98
CA VAL A 56 -5.73 12.53 2.52
C VAL A 56 -6.40 13.84 2.12
N LEU A 57 -7.62 14.11 2.59
CA LEU A 57 -8.33 15.34 2.25
C LEU A 57 -7.63 16.59 2.81
N SER A 58 -7.05 16.49 4.01
CA SER A 58 -6.27 17.56 4.62
C SER A 58 -5.01 17.87 3.81
N ALA A 59 -4.24 16.84 3.44
CA ALA A 59 -3.06 17.01 2.60
C ALA A 59 -3.43 17.61 1.25
N LEU A 60 -4.50 17.14 0.61
CA LEU A 60 -4.97 17.65 -0.68
C LEU A 60 -5.33 19.15 -0.65
N ARG A 61 -5.92 19.64 0.44
CA ARG A 61 -6.26 21.07 0.60
C ARG A 61 -5.04 21.97 0.79
N ASN A 62 -3.89 21.39 1.15
CA ASN A 62 -2.63 22.10 1.36
C ASN A 62 -1.65 21.95 0.18
N LEU A 63 -2.08 21.31 -0.92
CA LEU A 63 -1.36 21.25 -2.18
C LEU A 63 -1.69 22.47 -3.06
#